data_AF-A0A5C3EQ15-F1
#
_entry.id   AF-A0A5C3EQ15-F1
#
_cell.length_a   1.000
_cell.length_b   1.000
_cell.length_c   1.000
_cell.angle_alpha   90.00
_cell.angle_beta   90.00
_cell.angle_gamma   90.00
#
_symmetry.space_group_name_H-M   'P 1'
#
loop_
_entity.id
_entity.type
_entity.pdbx_description
1 polymer ?
#
loop_
_entity_poly.entity_id
_entity_poly.type
_entity_poly.pdbx_seq_one_letter_code
_entity_poly.pdbx_strand_id
1 'polypeptide(L)'
;MAKSETDNKPKADRIVVDNSNLSELKATCDEAVERILSRHPQHGSSAKSHGFAPFKASHFHTDLRLVLGYTASAIMIGTSIWAYFIEKEWNRNKQACAIAVVAYIILSAIQMVDSYLQGNNIFTGTRKMLSNRIETEHLTIASPPLPKATKKGSKTPNGKPVLTPPAYTLQFEYTRKSNKGKSLLGRKSDSLPLGHLGEWFTEEGEFVEDIFEQRLLSGLQKAFGQ
;
A
#
# COMPACT_ATOMS: atom_id res chain seq x y z
N MET A 1 32.59 25.51 30.79
CA MET A 1 31.68 25.76 29.65
C MET A 1 31.42 24.42 28.97
N ALA A 2 30.37 23.71 29.38
CA ALA A 2 29.98 22.43 28.80
C ALA A 2 28.96 22.70 27.68
N LYS A 3 29.32 22.35 26.45
CA LYS A 3 28.45 22.45 25.28
C LYS A 3 27.55 21.20 25.29
N SER A 4 26.27 21.36 25.58
CA SER A 4 25.32 20.24 25.54
C SER A 4 25.14 19.78 24.08
N GLU A 5 25.60 18.58 23.77
CA GLU A 5 25.17 17.81 22.60
C GLU A 5 23.71 17.39 22.80
N THR A 6 22.79 18.32 22.59
CA THR A 6 21.36 18.00 22.45
C THR A 6 21.12 17.45 21.06
N ASP A 7 21.00 16.13 21.00
CA ASP A 7 19.97 15.40 20.28
C ASP A 7 19.80 15.78 18.80
N ASN A 8 20.73 15.30 17.97
CA ASN A 8 20.57 15.28 16.52
C ASN A 8 19.68 14.08 16.12
N LYS A 9 18.45 14.02 16.66
CA LYS A 9 17.41 13.14 16.13
C LYS A 9 17.00 13.71 14.78
N PRO A 10 17.00 12.92 13.69
CA PRO A 10 16.43 13.38 12.44
C PRO A 10 14.97 13.76 12.73
N LYS A 11 14.62 15.04 12.53
CA LYS A 11 13.22 15.47 12.58
C LYS A 11 12.45 14.55 11.64
N ALA A 12 11.43 13.86 12.16
CA ALA A 12 10.53 13.10 11.31
C ALA A 12 10.01 14.04 10.23
N ASP A 13 10.09 13.61 8.97
CA ASP A 13 9.61 14.41 7.84
C ASP A 13 8.13 14.74 8.06
N ARG A 14 7.81 16.03 8.04
CA ARG A 14 6.44 16.51 8.23
C ARG A 14 5.67 16.22 6.93
N ILE A 15 4.71 15.30 7.00
CA ILE A 15 3.83 15.00 5.87
C ILE A 15 2.63 15.93 5.95
N VAL A 16 2.53 16.86 5.00
CA VAL A 16 1.44 17.83 4.89
C VAL A 16 0.66 17.54 3.62
N VAL A 17 -0.67 17.48 3.74
CA VAL A 17 -1.58 17.11 2.65
C VAL A 17 -2.79 18.02 2.62
N ASP A 18 -3.45 18.10 1.46
CA ASP A 18 -4.69 18.86 1.32
C ASP A 18 -5.84 18.18 2.09
N ASN A 19 -6.26 18.83 3.19
CA ASN A 19 -7.35 18.38 4.05
C ASN A 19 -8.72 18.37 3.37
N SER A 20 -8.86 19.06 2.24
CA SER A 20 -10.10 19.12 1.47
C SER A 20 -10.22 17.94 0.48
N ASN A 21 -9.10 17.27 0.17
CA ASN A 21 -9.04 16.18 -0.79
C ASN A 21 -9.05 14.81 -0.09
N LEU A 22 -10.23 14.19 -0.03
CA LEU A 22 -10.40 12.86 0.58
C LEU A 22 -9.53 11.76 -0.06
N SER A 23 -9.23 11.89 -1.35
CA SER A 23 -8.39 10.91 -2.05
C SER A 23 -6.94 10.98 -1.57
N GLU A 24 -6.44 12.19 -1.33
CA GLU A 24 -5.08 12.43 -0.84
C GLU A 24 -4.91 12.00 0.61
N LEU A 25 -5.91 12.32 1.45
CA LEU A 25 -5.96 11.83 2.83
C LEU A 25 -5.92 10.31 2.89
N LYS A 26 -6.73 9.64 2.06
CA LYS A 26 -6.75 8.18 1.97
C LYS A 26 -5.43 7.62 1.47
N ALA A 27 -4.88 8.18 0.38
CA ALA A 27 -3.61 7.73 -0.19
C ALA A 27 -2.49 7.81 0.85
N THR A 28 -2.45 8.90 1.62
CA THR A 28 -1.48 9.10 2.70
C THR A 28 -1.62 8.06 3.81
N CYS A 29 -2.85 7.71 4.21
CA CYS A 29 -3.07 6.61 5.14
C CYS A 29 -2.62 5.27 4.56
N ASP A 30 -2.95 4.98 3.30
CA ASP A 30 -2.59 3.73 2.62
C ASP A 30 -1.05 3.57 2.52
N GLU A 31 -0.33 4.64 2.16
CA GLU A 31 1.14 4.68 2.14
C GLU A 31 1.75 4.56 3.55
N ALA A 32 1.13 5.20 4.55
CA ALA A 32 1.56 5.08 5.94
C ALA A 32 1.47 3.64 6.44
N VAL A 33 0.42 2.89 6.07
CA VAL A 33 0.29 1.46 6.41
C VAL A 33 1.46 0.66 5.88
N GLU A 34 1.75 0.75 4.58
CA GLU A 34 2.88 0.04 3.98
C GLU A 34 4.20 0.42 4.65
N ARG A 35 4.42 1.71 4.85
CA ARG A 35 5.64 2.25 5.46
C ARG A 35 5.82 1.78 6.89
N ILE A 36 4.79 1.84 7.74
CA ILE A 36 4.85 1.40 9.15
C ILE A 36 5.13 -0.10 9.23
N LEU A 37 4.52 -0.91 8.35
CA LEU A 37 4.66 -2.37 8.39
C LEU A 37 5.98 -2.87 7.80
N SER A 38 6.58 -2.13 6.89
CA SER A 38 7.85 -2.47 6.24
C SER A 38 9.09 -1.82 6.89
N ARG A 39 8.90 -0.69 7.57
CA ARG A 39 9.97 0.05 8.24
C ARG A 39 10.60 -0.80 9.33
N HIS A 40 11.93 -0.93 9.28
CA HIS A 40 12.66 -1.53 10.38
C HIS A 40 12.53 -0.64 11.62
N PRO A 41 12.26 -1.22 12.80
CA PRO A 41 12.06 -0.44 14.02
C PRO A 41 13.32 0.36 14.33
N GLN A 42 13.25 1.68 14.15
CA GLN A 42 14.29 2.59 14.60
C GLN A 42 14.28 2.67 16.13
N HIS A 43 15.38 3.10 16.72
CA HIS A 43 15.52 3.19 18.17
C HIS A 43 14.51 4.21 18.75
N GLY A 44 13.38 3.72 19.27
CA GLY A 44 12.32 4.52 19.89
C GLY A 44 10.96 4.54 19.18
N SER A 45 10.76 3.78 18.09
CA SER A 45 9.46 3.70 17.41
C SER A 45 8.44 2.81 18.13
N SER A 46 7.14 3.09 17.96
CA SER A 46 6.04 2.31 18.56
C SER A 46 6.06 0.84 18.12
N ALA A 47 6.57 0.53 16.92
CA ALA A 47 6.81 -0.85 16.48
C ALA A 47 7.70 -1.66 17.43
N LYS A 48 8.72 -1.04 18.06
CA LYS A 48 9.63 -1.73 19.00
C LYS A 48 8.98 -1.94 20.37
N SER A 49 8.17 -0.99 20.85
CA SER A 49 7.43 -1.14 22.11
C SER A 49 6.35 -2.21 22.03
N HIS A 50 5.75 -2.39 20.85
CA HIS A 50 4.78 -3.47 20.58
C HIS A 50 5.42 -4.81 20.16
N GLY A 51 6.76 -4.93 20.13
CA GLY A 51 7.44 -6.17 19.77
C GLY A 51 7.18 -6.64 18.32
N PHE A 52 6.81 -5.71 17.43
CA PHE A 52 6.39 -6.03 16.08
C PHE A 52 7.61 -6.11 15.14
N ALA A 53 7.91 -7.30 14.62
CA ALA A 53 8.96 -7.44 13.62
C ALA A 53 8.47 -6.99 12.23
N PRO A 54 9.29 -6.26 11.46
CA PRO A 54 8.89 -5.73 10.16
C PRO A 54 8.59 -6.83 9.15
N PHE A 55 7.65 -6.56 8.26
CA PHE A 55 7.32 -7.41 7.13
C PHE A 55 8.15 -7.01 5.91
N LYS A 56 8.62 -7.99 5.13
CA LYS A 56 9.18 -7.73 3.81
C LYS A 56 8.04 -7.51 2.83
N ALA A 57 7.86 -6.27 2.37
CA ALA A 57 6.88 -5.91 1.34
C ALA A 57 7.18 -6.65 0.02
N SER A 58 6.11 -7.02 -0.68
CA SER A 58 6.13 -7.68 -1.98
C SER A 58 5.59 -6.73 -3.04
N HIS A 59 6.45 -6.23 -3.92
CA HIS A 59 6.10 -5.32 -5.02
C HIS A 59 5.89 -6.05 -6.36
N PHE A 60 5.55 -7.34 -6.31
CA PHE A 60 5.47 -8.19 -7.50
C PHE A 60 4.61 -7.60 -8.63
N HIS A 61 3.42 -7.08 -8.31
CA HIS A 61 2.53 -6.47 -9.32
C HIS A 61 3.14 -5.21 -9.95
N THR A 62 3.80 -4.38 -9.13
CA THR A 62 4.51 -3.19 -9.61
C THR A 62 5.67 -3.57 -10.52
N ASP A 63 6.50 -4.53 -10.11
CA ASP A 63 7.64 -5.01 -10.89
C ASP A 63 7.18 -5.67 -12.20
N LEU A 64 6.09 -6.45 -12.16
CA LEU A 64 5.51 -7.08 -13.34
C LEU A 64 5.05 -6.03 -14.36
N ARG A 65 4.33 -5.00 -13.92
CA ARG A 65 3.89 -3.90 -14.82
C ARG A 65 5.06 -3.12 -15.38
N LEU A 66 6.09 -2.89 -14.57
CA LEU A 66 7.31 -2.22 -15.02
C LEU A 66 7.98 -3.02 -16.14
N VAL A 67 8.17 -4.33 -15.94
CA VAL A 67 8.77 -5.21 -16.94
C VAL A 67 7.93 -5.29 -18.21
N LEU A 68 6.61 -5.48 -18.09
CA LEU A 68 5.71 -5.54 -19.24
C LEU A 68 5.69 -4.22 -20.02
N GLY A 69 5.63 -3.08 -19.33
CA GLY A 69 5.63 -1.75 -19.93
C GLY A 69 6.95 -1.46 -20.63
N TYR A 70 8.08 -1.71 -19.96
CA TYR A 70 9.41 -1.51 -20.54
C TYR A 70 9.63 -2.39 -21.77
N THR A 71 9.21 -3.65 -21.73
CA THR A 71 9.28 -4.57 -22.87
C THR A 71 8.43 -4.08 -24.04
N ALA A 72 7.21 -3.62 -23.77
CA ALA A 72 6.32 -3.06 -24.79
C ALA A 72 6.93 -1.81 -25.43
N SER A 73 7.49 -0.90 -24.63
CA SER A 73 8.19 0.29 -25.12
C SER A 73 9.42 -0.08 -25.97
N ALA A 74 10.23 -1.04 -25.53
CA ALA A 74 11.42 -1.48 -26.27
C ALA A 74 11.06 -2.05 -27.65
N ILE A 75 9.98 -2.83 -27.74
CA ILE A 75 9.47 -3.36 -29.02
C ILE A 75 9.07 -2.20 -29.95
N MET A 76 8.31 -1.22 -29.45
CA MET A 76 7.83 -0.09 -30.25
C MET A 76 8.96 0.83 -30.71
N ILE A 77 9.95 1.09 -29.84
CA ILE A 77 11.14 1.85 -30.19
C ILE A 77 11.95 1.10 -31.24
N GLY A 78 12.18 -0.21 -31.04
CA GLY A 78 12.92 -1.05 -31.97
C GLY A 78 12.31 -1.10 -33.36
N THR A 79 10.98 -1.27 -33.46
CA THR A 79 10.29 -1.29 -34.76
C THR A 79 10.26 0.07 -35.43
N SER A 80 10.19 1.15 -34.64
CA SER A 80 10.27 2.53 -35.15
C SER A 80 11.65 2.87 -35.70
N ILE A 81 12.73 2.45 -35.01
CA ILE A 81 14.11 2.59 -35.49
C ILE A 81 14.31 1.77 -36.76
N TRP A 82 13.81 0.53 -36.80
CA TRP A 82 13.90 -0.34 -37.97
C TRP A 82 13.18 0.25 -39.20
N ALA A 83 11.97 0.76 -38.98
CA ALA A 83 11.18 1.46 -40.00
C ALA A 83 11.89 2.70 -40.56
N TYR A 84 12.60 3.43 -39.71
CA TYR A 84 13.25 4.68 -40.11
C TYR A 84 14.59 4.45 -40.83
N PHE A 85 15.44 3.55 -40.31
CA PHE A 85 16.80 3.38 -40.81
C PHE A 85 16.98 2.24 -41.81
N ILE A 86 16.23 1.15 -41.69
CA ILE A 86 16.48 -0.09 -42.44
C ILE A 86 15.43 -0.26 -43.55
N GLU A 87 14.16 -0.30 -43.18
CA GLU A 87 13.07 -0.70 -44.06
C GLU A 87 12.09 0.47 -44.29
N LYS A 88 12.54 1.48 -45.03
CA LYS A 88 11.78 2.73 -45.26
C LYS A 88 10.51 2.53 -46.09
N GLU A 89 10.45 1.46 -46.87
CA GLU A 89 9.33 1.18 -47.75
C GLU A 89 8.17 0.51 -47.01
N TRP A 90 7.04 1.21 -46.96
CA TRP A 90 5.84 0.80 -46.20
C TRP A 90 5.32 -0.59 -46.58
N ASN A 91 5.36 -0.95 -47.86
CA ASN A 91 4.80 -2.23 -48.33
C ASN A 91 5.48 -3.45 -47.69
N ARG A 92 6.78 -3.35 -47.39
CA ARG A 92 7.57 -4.41 -46.73
C ARG A 92 7.53 -4.29 -45.21
N ASN A 93 7.49 -3.06 -44.69
CA ASN A 93 7.51 -2.78 -43.25
C ASN A 93 6.15 -3.02 -42.54
N LYS A 94 5.02 -2.87 -43.23
CA LYS A 94 3.67 -2.95 -42.63
C LYS A 94 3.42 -4.21 -41.78
N GLN A 95 4.01 -5.36 -42.16
CA GLN A 95 3.83 -6.61 -41.42
C GLN A 95 4.57 -6.60 -40.08
N ALA A 96 5.82 -6.13 -40.05
CA ALA A 96 6.60 -6.01 -38.82
C ALA A 96 5.95 -5.00 -37.84
N CYS A 97 5.47 -3.88 -38.37
CA CYS A 97 4.72 -2.90 -37.59
C CYS A 97 3.42 -3.49 -37.03
N ALA A 98 2.65 -4.24 -37.83
CA ALA A 98 1.44 -4.90 -37.37
C ALA A 98 1.70 -5.92 -36.24
N ILE A 99 2.77 -6.73 -36.36
CA ILE A 99 3.18 -7.68 -35.31
C ILE A 99 3.51 -6.93 -34.01
N ALA A 100 4.25 -5.82 -34.09
CA ALA A 100 4.60 -5.02 -32.92
C ALA A 100 3.37 -4.44 -32.22
N VAL A 101 2.38 -3.93 -32.98
CA VAL A 101 1.12 -3.44 -32.43
C VAL A 101 0.34 -4.56 -31.75
N VAL A 102 0.25 -5.74 -32.36
CA VAL A 102 -0.42 -6.90 -31.74
C VAL A 102 0.28 -7.31 -30.45
N ALA A 103 1.60 -7.37 -30.43
CA ALA A 103 2.38 -7.66 -29.22
C ALA A 103 2.13 -6.61 -28.12
N TYR A 104 2.10 -5.32 -28.48
CA TYR A 104 1.79 -4.22 -27.57
C TYR A 104 0.38 -4.37 -26.96
N ILE A 105 -0.63 -4.71 -27.78
CA ILE A 105 -2.00 -4.92 -27.31
C ILE A 105 -2.06 -6.06 -26.29
N ILE A 106 -1.40 -7.18 -26.57
CA ILE A 106 -1.36 -8.34 -25.67
C ILE A 106 -0.68 -7.98 -24.33
N LEU A 107 0.49 -7.34 -24.39
CA LEU A 107 1.21 -6.90 -23.18
C LEU A 107 0.38 -5.91 -22.35
N SER A 108 -0.32 -4.98 -23.02
CA SER A 108 -1.23 -4.03 -22.37
C SER A 108 -2.43 -4.73 -21.73
N ALA A 109 -3.00 -5.74 -22.39
CA ALA A 109 -4.11 -6.53 -21.83
C ALA A 109 -3.69 -7.30 -20.58
N ILE A 110 -2.48 -7.88 -20.56
CA ILE A 110 -1.94 -8.56 -19.36
C ILE A 110 -1.78 -7.57 -18.20
N GLN A 111 -1.23 -6.37 -18.46
CA GLN A 111 -1.11 -5.32 -17.43
C GLN A 111 -2.48 -4.89 -16.87
N MET A 112 -3.49 -4.80 -17.74
CA MET A 112 -4.86 -4.47 -17.34
C MET A 112 -5.47 -5.55 -16.45
N VAL A 113 -5.30 -6.83 -16.81
CA VAL A 113 -5.77 -7.97 -16.00
C VAL A 113 -5.07 -8.01 -14.65
N ASP A 114 -3.75 -7.80 -14.62
CA ASP A 114 -2.99 -7.74 -13.36
C ASP A 114 -3.48 -6.59 -12.46
N SER A 115 -3.75 -5.42 -13.03
CA SER A 115 -4.34 -4.27 -12.31
C SER A 115 -5.69 -4.58 -11.70
N TYR A 116 -6.53 -5.30 -12.45
CA TYR A 116 -7.82 -5.73 -11.96
C TYR A 116 -7.71 -6.76 -10.82
N LEU A 117 -6.73 -7.67 -10.89
CA LEU A 117 -6.50 -8.68 -9.85
C LEU A 117 -5.90 -8.11 -8.56
N GLN A 118 -5.02 -7.11 -8.66
CA GLN A 118 -4.48 -6.44 -7.47
C GLN A 118 -5.59 -5.72 -6.69
N GLY A 119 -6.56 -5.13 -7.39
CA GLY A 119 -7.72 -4.49 -6.78
C GLY A 119 -7.33 -3.46 -5.72
N ASN A 120 -7.92 -3.60 -4.53
CA ASN A 120 -7.72 -2.66 -3.41
C ASN A 120 -6.58 -3.11 -2.45
N ASN A 121 -5.73 -4.03 -2.87
CA ASN A 121 -4.63 -4.53 -2.04
C ASN A 121 -3.53 -3.47 -1.94
N ILE A 122 -3.36 -2.92 -0.74
CA ILE A 122 -2.40 -1.85 -0.45
C ILE A 122 -1.09 -2.39 0.11
N PHE A 123 -1.09 -3.59 0.70
CA PHE A 123 0.12 -4.15 1.29
C PHE A 123 0.09 -5.67 1.23
N THR A 124 1.17 -6.26 0.72
CA THR A 124 1.42 -7.69 0.80
C THR A 124 2.81 -7.90 1.37
N GLY A 125 2.90 -8.56 2.52
CA GLY A 125 4.14 -8.72 3.26
C GLY A 125 4.38 -10.15 3.71
N THR A 126 5.65 -10.55 3.75
CA THR A 126 6.05 -11.83 4.34
C THR A 126 7.13 -11.62 5.40
N ARG A 127 7.07 -12.38 6.49
CA ARG A 127 8.15 -12.43 7.49
C ARG A 127 8.37 -13.84 8.00
N LYS A 128 9.60 -14.10 8.45
CA LYS A 128 9.97 -15.37 9.08
C LYS A 128 10.18 -15.14 10.56
N MET A 129 9.45 -15.88 11.39
CA MET A 129 9.58 -15.86 12.84
C MET A 129 10.24 -17.14 13.31
N LEU A 130 11.09 -17.01 14.33
CA LEU A 130 11.78 -18.13 14.97
C LEU A 130 11.30 -18.22 16.41
N SER A 131 10.21 -18.97 16.62
CA SER A 131 9.68 -19.22 17.98
C SER A 131 10.14 -20.58 18.52
N ASN A 132 9.98 -21.64 17.71
CA ASN A 132 10.48 -23.00 18.00
C ASN A 132 10.82 -23.76 16.70
N ARG A 133 10.09 -23.47 15.61
CA ARG A 133 10.44 -23.80 14.23
C ARG A 133 10.40 -22.53 13.38
N ILE A 134 11.00 -22.57 12.20
CA ILE A 134 10.90 -21.47 11.22
C ILE A 134 9.44 -21.41 10.74
N GLU A 135 8.73 -20.39 11.19
CA GLU A 135 7.36 -20.07 10.78
C GLU A 135 7.38 -18.92 9.78
N THR A 136 6.65 -19.07 8.68
CA THR A 136 6.47 -18.02 7.68
C THR A 136 5.07 -17.42 7.86
N GLU A 137 5.03 -16.13 8.09
CA GLU A 137 3.81 -15.35 8.17
C GLU A 137 3.63 -14.56 6.88
N HIS A 138 2.40 -14.57 6.38
CA HIS A 138 1.95 -13.83 5.21
C HIS A 138 0.82 -12.91 5.62
N LEU A 139 0.94 -11.62 5.32
CA LEU A 139 -0.04 -10.60 5.62
C LEU A 139 -0.41 -9.88 4.33
N THR A 140 -1.70 -9.87 4.02
CA THR A 140 -2.29 -9.08 2.94
C THR A 140 -3.22 -8.05 3.56
N ILE A 141 -3.15 -6.79 3.15
CA ILE A 141 -4.04 -5.73 3.60
C ILE A 141 -4.65 -5.07 2.38
N ALA A 142 -5.98 -5.00 2.37
CA ALA A 142 -6.76 -4.27 1.38
C ALA A 142 -7.46 -3.07 2.03
N SER A 143 -7.46 -1.96 1.32
CA SER A 143 -8.08 -0.70 1.76
C SER A 143 -9.29 -0.41 0.87
N PRO A 144 -10.51 -0.82 1.27
CA PRO A 144 -11.72 -0.58 0.50
C PRO A 144 -11.97 0.93 0.28
N PRO A 145 -12.79 1.28 -0.72
CA PRO A 145 -13.20 2.66 -0.93
C PRO A 145 -13.93 3.19 0.31
N LEU A 146 -13.69 4.47 0.64
CA LEU A 146 -14.32 5.10 1.79
C LEU A 146 -15.86 5.07 1.64
N PRO A 147 -16.60 4.69 2.70
CA PRO A 147 -18.05 4.76 2.67
C PRO A 147 -18.51 6.21 2.54
N LYS A 148 -19.71 6.43 1.99
CA LYS A 148 -20.30 7.77 1.96
C LYS A 148 -20.65 8.21 3.38
N ALA A 149 -20.46 9.49 3.69
CA ALA A 149 -20.83 10.05 5.00
C ALA A 149 -22.32 9.82 5.29
N THR A 150 -22.62 9.23 6.45
CA THR A 150 -23.99 8.90 6.85
C THR A 150 -24.58 10.04 7.67
N LYS A 151 -25.81 10.45 7.33
CA LYS A 151 -26.59 11.40 8.11
C LYS A 151 -27.16 10.67 9.33
N LYS A 152 -26.70 10.98 10.55
CA LYS A 152 -27.42 10.54 11.76
C LYS A 152 -28.68 11.39 11.90
N GLY A 153 -29.78 10.80 12.34
CA GLY A 153 -31.04 11.50 12.61
C GLY A 153 -30.98 12.53 13.75
N SER A 154 -29.83 12.67 14.40
CA SER A 154 -29.53 13.71 15.37
C SER A 154 -29.46 15.08 14.69
N LYS A 155 -30.28 16.02 15.14
CA LYS A 155 -30.27 17.41 14.69
C LYS A 155 -29.40 18.21 15.66
N THR A 156 -28.49 19.03 15.13
CA THR A 156 -27.83 20.08 15.90
C THR A 156 -28.86 21.08 16.44
N PRO A 157 -28.54 21.88 17.48
CA PRO A 157 -29.42 22.94 17.99
C PRO A 157 -29.89 23.93 16.90
N ASN A 158 -29.12 24.06 15.81
CA ASN A 158 -29.41 24.90 14.65
C ASN A 158 -30.15 24.17 13.51
N GLY A 159 -30.74 22.99 13.77
CA GLY A 159 -31.59 22.26 12.81
C GLY A 159 -30.84 21.54 11.68
N LYS A 160 -29.49 21.62 11.63
CA LYS A 160 -28.68 20.91 10.63
C LYS A 160 -28.46 19.44 11.05
N PRO A 161 -28.53 18.48 10.12
CA PRO A 161 -28.29 17.06 10.42
C PRO A 161 -26.82 16.82 10.80
N VAL A 162 -26.58 16.07 11.88
CA VAL A 162 -25.23 15.67 12.29
C VAL A 162 -24.71 14.61 11.32
N LEU A 163 -23.65 14.95 10.57
CA LEU A 163 -22.96 14.03 9.67
C LEU A 163 -21.93 13.23 10.47
N THR A 164 -21.96 11.90 10.33
CA THR A 164 -20.87 11.06 10.85
C THR A 164 -19.83 10.90 9.73
N PRO A 165 -18.56 11.28 9.95
CA PRO A 165 -17.52 11.14 8.95
C PRO A 165 -17.27 9.66 8.61
N PRO A 166 -16.79 9.35 7.40
CA PRO A 166 -16.45 7.98 7.04
C PRO A 166 -15.31 7.47 7.93
N ALA A 167 -15.39 6.19 8.30
CA ALA A 167 -14.31 5.51 9.02
C ALA A 167 -13.36 4.87 7.99
N TYR A 168 -12.06 5.01 8.25
CA TYR A 168 -11.02 4.30 7.53
C TYR A 168 -10.96 2.87 8.05
N THR A 169 -11.27 1.91 7.17
CA THR A 169 -11.33 0.49 7.48
C THR A 169 -10.31 -0.26 6.63
N LEU A 170 -9.59 -1.18 7.26
CA LEU A 170 -8.64 -2.06 6.59
C LEU A 170 -9.17 -3.49 6.64
N GLN A 171 -9.16 -4.19 5.52
CA GLN A 171 -9.39 -5.62 5.49
C GLN A 171 -8.03 -6.31 5.50
N PHE A 172 -7.80 -7.23 6.43
CA PHE A 172 -6.55 -7.96 6.47
C PHE A 172 -6.80 -9.46 6.31
N GLU A 173 -5.84 -10.12 5.70
CA GLU A 173 -5.73 -11.57 5.64
C GLU A 173 -4.36 -11.98 6.12
N TYR A 174 -4.33 -12.75 7.21
CA TYR A 174 -3.13 -13.23 7.85
C TYR A 174 -3.08 -14.75 7.80
N THR A 175 -1.95 -15.28 7.34
CA THR A 175 -1.71 -16.73 7.32
C THR A 175 -0.35 -17.04 7.93
N ARG A 176 -0.31 -17.97 8.88
CA ARG A 176 0.91 -18.51 9.48
C ARG A 176 1.12 -19.95 8.99
N LYS A 177 2.30 -20.24 8.44
CA LYS A 177 2.69 -21.57 7.95
C LYS A 177 4.01 -22.02 8.59
N SER A 178 4.22 -23.32 8.76
CA SER A 178 5.48 -23.91 9.25
C SER A 178 5.98 -24.96 8.24
N ASN A 179 7.17 -25.51 8.53
CA ASN A 179 7.83 -26.52 7.73
C ASN A 179 8.02 -26.09 6.26
N LYS A 180 8.64 -24.93 6.05
CA LYS A 180 8.85 -24.31 4.72
C LYS A 180 7.54 -24.12 3.92
N GLY A 181 6.43 -23.82 4.61
CA GLY A 181 5.15 -23.52 3.97
C GLY A 181 4.25 -24.73 3.73
N LYS A 182 4.66 -25.93 4.14
CA LYS A 182 3.90 -27.18 3.94
C LYS A 182 2.75 -27.40 4.92
N SER A 183 2.79 -26.77 6.10
CA SER A 183 1.75 -26.91 7.12
C SER A 183 1.18 -25.55 7.48
N LEU A 184 -0.14 -25.40 7.47
CA LEU A 184 -0.85 -24.19 7.87
C LEU A 184 -1.16 -24.24 9.37
N LEU A 185 -0.68 -23.25 10.12
CA LEU A 185 -0.84 -23.17 11.58
C LEU A 185 -2.05 -22.32 11.97
N GLY A 186 -2.34 -21.32 11.16
CA GLY A 186 -3.46 -20.44 11.40
C GLY A 186 -3.73 -19.57 10.19
N ARG A 187 -5.01 -19.27 9.98
CA ARG A 187 -5.47 -18.27 9.03
C ARG A 187 -6.50 -17.40 9.75
N LYS A 188 -6.38 -16.09 9.61
CA LYS A 188 -7.32 -15.11 10.14
C LYS A 188 -7.59 -14.08 9.07
N SER A 189 -8.85 -13.69 8.94
CA SER A 189 -9.29 -12.64 8.03
C SER A 189 -10.36 -11.84 8.73
N ASP A 190 -10.17 -10.53 8.84
CA ASP A 190 -11.15 -9.66 9.48
C ASP A 190 -11.03 -8.22 8.93
N SER A 191 -12.00 -7.39 9.27
CA SER A 191 -11.99 -5.95 9.02
C SER A 191 -11.62 -5.20 10.29
N LEU A 192 -10.59 -4.36 10.20
CA LEU A 192 -10.12 -3.49 11.25
C LEU A 192 -10.57 -2.05 10.97
N PRO A 193 -11.61 -1.54 11.65
CA PRO A 193 -11.90 -0.11 11.64
C PRO A 193 -10.85 0.62 12.49
N LEU A 194 -10.04 1.46 11.85
CA LEU A 194 -9.00 2.21 12.57
C LEU A 194 -9.59 3.45 13.26
N GLY A 195 -10.50 4.15 12.59
CA GLY A 195 -11.11 5.38 13.11
C GLY A 195 -11.47 6.36 12.00
N HIS A 196 -11.73 7.61 12.35
CA HIS A 196 -12.05 8.66 11.39
C HIS A 196 -10.78 9.39 10.92
N LEU A 197 -10.78 9.87 9.66
CA LEU A 197 -9.63 10.60 9.11
C LEU A 197 -9.24 11.82 9.97
N GLY A 198 -10.20 12.51 10.58
CA GLY A 198 -9.92 13.66 11.45
C GLY A 198 -9.17 13.34 12.76
N GLU A 199 -8.93 12.07 13.09
CA GLU A 199 -8.12 11.70 14.28
C GLU A 199 -6.61 11.75 14.00
N TRP A 200 -6.21 11.65 12.73
CA TRP A 200 -4.80 11.56 12.31
C TRP A 200 -4.35 12.78 11.52
N PHE A 201 -5.27 13.62 11.06
CA PHE A 201 -4.95 14.84 10.33
C PHE A 201 -5.28 16.06 11.17
N THR A 202 -4.32 16.98 11.29
CA THR A 202 -4.54 18.27 11.94
C THR A 202 -5.33 19.20 11.01
N GLU A 203 -5.81 20.32 11.56
CA GLU A 203 -6.50 21.36 10.76
C GLU A 203 -5.59 21.93 9.65
N GLU A 204 -4.27 21.92 9.87
CA GLU A 204 -3.26 22.36 8.90
C GLU A 204 -2.95 21.32 7.82
N GLY A 205 -3.55 20.12 7.89
CA GLY A 205 -3.30 19.02 6.95
C GLY A 205 -2.06 18.20 7.28
N GLU A 206 -1.50 18.34 8.49
CA GLU A 206 -0.37 17.51 8.93
C GLU A 206 -0.84 16.12 9.37
N PHE A 207 -0.15 15.08 8.90
CA PHE A 207 -0.42 13.70 9.27
C PHE A 207 0.36 13.29 10.54
N VAL A 208 -0.38 12.96 11.59
CA VAL A 208 0.15 12.50 12.88
C VAL A 208 0.35 10.98 12.83
N GLU A 209 1.50 10.56 12.32
CA GLU A 209 1.82 9.14 12.14
C GLU A 209 1.85 8.35 13.44
N ASP A 210 2.34 8.91 14.55
CA ASP A 210 2.53 8.17 15.80
C ASP A 210 1.20 7.60 16.34
N ILE A 211 0.14 8.40 16.28
CA ILE A 211 -1.21 7.99 16.73
C ILE A 211 -1.75 6.88 15.81
N PHE A 212 -1.55 7.05 14.50
CA PHE A 212 -1.95 6.09 13.50
C PHE A 212 -1.21 4.76 13.64
N GLU A 213 0.12 4.80 13.84
CA GLU A 213 0.96 3.63 14.08
C GLU A 213 0.49 2.84 15.30
N GLN A 214 0.26 3.52 16.43
CA GLN A 214 -0.21 2.85 17.65
C GLN A 214 -1.58 2.18 17.45
N ARG A 215 -2.51 2.84 16.77
CA ARG A 215 -3.84 2.27 16.48
C ARG A 215 -3.76 1.10 15.51
N LEU A 216 -2.93 1.19 14.48
CA LEU A 216 -2.72 0.12 13.52
C LEU A 216 -2.10 -1.10 14.18
N LEU A 217 -1.01 -0.93 14.91
CA LEU A 217 -0.30 -2.04 15.56
C LEU A 217 -1.14 -2.70 16.65
N SER A 218 -1.80 -1.90 17.50
CA SER A 218 -2.68 -2.45 18.54
C SER A 218 -3.89 -3.18 17.94
N GLY A 219 -4.45 -2.67 16.84
CA GLY A 219 -5.53 -3.32 16.10
C GLY A 219 -5.09 -4.66 15.49
N LEU A 220 -3.93 -4.68 14.84
CA LEU A 220 -3.35 -5.91 14.26
C LEU A 220 -2.98 -6.93 15.34
N GLN A 221 -2.43 -6.51 16.47
CA GLN A 221 -2.07 -7.41 17.57
C GLN A 221 -3.32 -8.10 18.16
N LYS A 222 -4.39 -7.31 18.42
CA LYS A 222 -5.70 -7.84 18.85
C LYS A 222 -6.27 -8.83 17.83
N ALA A 223 -6.22 -8.48 16.54
CA ALA A 223 -6.65 -9.35 15.45
C ALA A 223 -5.84 -10.67 15.39
N PHE A 224 -4.52 -10.60 15.55
CA PHE A 224 -3.65 -11.77 15.59
C PHE A 224 -3.87 -12.62 16.85
N GLY A 225 -4.52 -12.08 17.89
CA GLY A 225 -4.82 -12.77 19.14
C GLY A 225 -3.58 -12.89 20.03
N GLN A 226 -2.71 -11.88 19.98
CA GLN A 226 -1.54 -11.71 20.83
C GLN A 226 -1.74 -10.54 21.81
#